data_AF-A0A4R3KTK1-F1
#
_entry.id   AF-A0A4R3KTK1-F1
#
_cell.length_a   1.000
_cell.length_b   1.000
_cell.length_c   1.000
_cell.angle_alpha   90.00
_cell.angle_beta   90.00
_cell.angle_gamma   90.00
#
_symmetry.space_group_name_H-M   'P 1'
#
loop_
_entity.id
_entity.type
_entity.pdbx_description
1 polymer ?
#
loop_
_entity_poly.entity_id
_entity_poly.type
_entity_poly.pdbx_seq_one_letter_code
_entity_poly.pdbx_strand_id
1 'polypeptide(L)'
;MTLINTIYFYDEWVDSFNVKNTIEDEFYLADGSTVKSDFMNMTYGSHSFVGVDGYTVSYLNLKNSSQMVFILPDEGVSPYDIISDPELLDEALNSLSTDEMQMGEVIFKIPKLTFLQVLS
;
A
#
# COMPACT_ATOMS: atom_id res chain seq x y z
N MET A 1 -11.95 -20.26 28.93
CA MET A 1 -11.84 -18.79 29.06
C MET A 1 -11.46 -18.28 27.67
N THR A 2 -12.26 -17.37 27.11
CA THR A 2 -12.10 -16.91 25.71
C THR A 2 -11.91 -15.40 25.72
N LEU A 3 -10.88 -14.92 25.02
CA LEU A 3 -10.66 -13.50 24.77
C LEU A 3 -11.07 -13.20 23.33
N ILE A 4 -12.03 -12.30 23.14
CA ILE A 4 -12.48 -11.83 21.82
C ILE A 4 -12.18 -10.33 21.77
N ASN A 5 -11.51 -9.88 20.70
CA ASN A 5 -11.20 -8.47 20.43
C ASN A 5 -11.75 -8.09 19.05
N THR A 6 -12.33 -6.90 18.94
CA THR A 6 -12.75 -6.31 17.68
C THR A 6 -12.05 -4.96 17.52
N ILE A 7 -11.22 -4.83 16.48
CA ILE A 7 -10.61 -3.56 16.08
C ILE A 7 -11.41 -3.01 14.89
N TYR A 8 -11.80 -1.74 14.97
CA TYR A 8 -12.47 -1.03 13.89
C TYR A 8 -11.63 0.18 13.46
N PHE A 9 -11.37 0.28 12.16
CA PHE A 9 -10.65 1.40 11.57
C PHE A 9 -11.50 2.03 10.47
N TYR A 10 -11.70 3.35 10.55
CA TYR A 10 -12.43 4.14 9.56
C TYR A 10 -11.78 5.51 9.44
N ASP A 11 -11.33 5.86 8.24
CA ASP A 11 -10.73 7.15 7.93
C ASP A 11 -10.92 7.47 6.44
N GLU A 12 -10.55 8.68 6.06
CA GLU A 12 -10.59 9.20 4.70
C GLU A 12 -9.22 9.73 4.30
N TRP A 13 -8.89 9.60 3.01
CA TRP A 13 -7.71 10.26 2.44
C TRP A 13 -7.80 11.78 2.63
N VAL A 14 -6.66 12.40 2.94
CA VAL A 14 -6.54 13.88 2.92
C VAL A 14 -6.84 14.38 1.50
N ASP A 15 -6.15 13.81 0.52
CA ASP A 15 -6.39 14.03 -0.90
C ASP A 15 -7.26 12.90 -1.46
N SER A 16 -8.55 13.18 -1.70
CA SER A 16 -9.47 12.19 -2.23
C SER A 16 -9.20 11.89 -3.70
N PHE A 17 -9.23 10.61 -4.09
CA PHE A 17 -9.21 10.19 -5.49
C PHE A 17 -10.43 10.74 -6.25
N ASN A 18 -10.19 11.26 -7.46
CA ASN A 18 -11.25 11.63 -8.37
C ASN A 18 -11.87 10.37 -8.98
N VAL A 19 -13.16 10.12 -8.70
CA VAL A 19 -13.91 8.95 -9.20
C VAL A 19 -13.86 8.82 -10.72
N LYS A 20 -13.74 9.92 -11.47
CA LYS A 20 -13.62 9.88 -12.94
C LYS A 20 -12.30 9.29 -13.42
N ASN A 21 -11.29 9.24 -12.55
CA ASN A 21 -10.00 8.62 -12.82
C ASN A 21 -9.94 7.19 -12.29
N THR A 22 -11.03 6.68 -11.70
CA THR A 22 -11.13 5.26 -11.36
C THR A 22 -11.44 4.48 -12.63
N ILE A 23 -10.53 3.57 -13.01
CA ILE A 23 -10.63 2.78 -14.24
C ILE A 23 -10.42 1.30 -13.91
N GLU A 24 -11.05 0.41 -14.68
CA GLU A 24 -10.82 -1.03 -14.57
C GLU A 24 -9.43 -1.38 -15.11
N ASP A 25 -8.67 -2.18 -14.36
CA ASP A 25 -7.35 -2.70 -14.76
C ASP A 25 -7.14 -4.11 -14.19
N GLU A 26 -6.00 -4.73 -14.51
CA GLU A 26 -5.63 -6.07 -14.07
C GLU A 26 -4.85 -6.04 -12.75
N PHE A 27 -5.31 -6.84 -11.81
CA PHE A 27 -4.58 -7.14 -10.58
C PHE A 27 -4.00 -8.56 -10.66
N TYR A 28 -2.70 -8.68 -10.42
CA TYR A 28 -1.97 -9.94 -10.48
C TYR A 28 -2.05 -10.66 -9.12
N LEU A 29 -2.60 -11.87 -9.13
CA LEU A 29 -2.69 -12.73 -7.97
C LEU A 29 -1.37 -13.47 -7.71
N ALA A 30 -1.21 -13.98 -6.49
CA ALA A 30 0.00 -14.70 -6.07
C ALA A 30 0.28 -15.98 -6.88
N ASP A 31 -0.74 -16.56 -7.53
CA ASP A 31 -0.60 -17.72 -8.41
C ASP A 31 -0.25 -17.33 -9.87
N GLY A 32 -0.06 -16.04 -10.14
CA GLY A 32 0.25 -15.48 -11.46
C GLY A 32 -0.97 -15.26 -12.35
N SER A 33 -2.19 -15.62 -11.90
CA SER A 33 -3.41 -15.29 -12.63
C SER A 33 -3.79 -13.82 -12.44
N THR A 34 -4.72 -13.32 -13.27
CA THR A 34 -5.20 -11.94 -13.19
C THR A 34 -6.70 -11.87 -12.94
N VAL A 35 -7.11 -10.84 -12.21
CA VAL A 35 -8.51 -10.46 -12.02
C VAL A 35 -8.71 -9.00 -12.41
N LYS A 36 -9.91 -8.64 -12.87
CA LYS A 36 -10.28 -7.24 -13.10
C LYS A 36 -10.66 -6.57 -11.79
N SER A 37 -10.15 -5.37 -11.57
CA SER A 37 -10.49 -4.52 -10.43
C SER A 37 -10.55 -3.06 -10.86
N ASP A 38 -11.37 -2.27 -10.17
CA ASP A 38 -11.31 -0.81 -10.28
C ASP A 38 -10.05 -0.29 -9.58
N PHE A 39 -9.21 0.44 -10.29
CA PHE A 39 -8.03 1.12 -9.74
C PHE A 39 -8.30 2.60 -9.58
N MET A 40 -8.02 3.11 -8.39
CA MET A 40 -8.03 4.54 -8.09
C MET A 40 -6.69 5.15 -8.53
N ASN A 41 -6.74 6.22 -9.33
CA ASN A 41 -5.54 6.84 -9.91
C ASN A 41 -5.33 8.26 -9.41
N MET A 42 -4.09 8.59 -9.02
CA MET A 42 -3.67 9.92 -8.62
C MET A 42 -2.19 10.14 -8.92
N THR A 43 -1.83 11.34 -9.37
CA THR A 43 -0.44 11.73 -9.64
C THR A 43 -0.05 12.88 -8.73
N TYR A 44 1.07 12.71 -8.03
CA TYR A 44 1.74 13.80 -7.33
C TYR A 44 3.00 14.18 -8.10
N GLY A 45 3.11 15.44 -8.52
CA GLY A 45 4.32 15.92 -9.22
C GLY A 45 5.57 15.95 -8.33
N SER A 46 5.41 15.92 -7.01
CA SER A 46 6.47 15.75 -6.03
C SER A 46 5.90 15.09 -4.79
N HIS A 47 6.38 13.89 -4.45
CA HIS A 47 5.98 13.11 -3.29
C HIS A 47 7.14 12.24 -2.80
N SER A 48 7.11 11.87 -1.52
CA SER A 48 8.14 11.04 -0.92
C SER A 48 7.97 9.58 -1.31
N PHE A 49 9.08 8.94 -1.65
CA PHE A 49 9.16 7.50 -1.86
C PHE A 49 10.54 6.97 -1.49
N VAL A 50 10.63 5.66 -1.28
CA VAL A 50 11.89 4.92 -1.20
C VAL A 50 11.86 3.88 -2.31
N GLY A 51 12.89 3.83 -3.15
CA GLY A 51 13.07 2.78 -4.14
C GLY A 51 14.43 2.14 -3.93
N VAL A 52 14.42 0.90 -3.47
CA VAL A 52 15.60 0.07 -3.22
C VAL A 52 15.44 -1.27 -3.93
N ASP A 53 16.52 -2.03 -4.04
CA ASP A 53 16.46 -3.35 -4.66
C ASP A 53 15.48 -4.25 -3.90
N GLY A 54 14.39 -4.65 -4.55
CA GLY A 54 13.39 -5.59 -4.03
C GLY A 54 12.04 -4.97 -3.70
N TYR A 55 11.95 -3.65 -3.46
CA TYR A 55 10.68 -2.98 -3.23
C TYR A 55 10.71 -1.46 -3.40
N THR A 56 9.52 -0.91 -3.60
CA THR A 56 9.24 0.53 -3.54
C THR A 56 8.24 0.83 -2.42
N VAL A 57 8.50 1.88 -1.64
CA VAL A 57 7.61 2.36 -0.57
C VAL A 57 7.15 3.79 -0.84
N SER A 58 5.85 4.04 -0.64
CA SER A 58 5.30 5.38 -0.53
C SER A 58 4.06 5.37 0.37
N TYR A 59 3.46 6.52 0.64
CA TYR A 59 2.34 6.61 1.59
C TYR A 59 1.29 7.62 1.15
N LEU A 60 0.08 7.47 1.68
CA LEU A 60 -0.99 8.46 1.58
C LEU A 60 -1.48 8.84 2.97
N ASN A 61 -1.64 10.15 3.20
CA ASN A 61 -2.12 10.67 4.46
C ASN A 61 -3.63 10.49 4.61
N LEU A 62 -4.04 10.23 5.83
CA LEU A 62 -5.43 10.15 6.27
C LEU A 62 -5.76 11.36 7.14
N LYS A 63 -7.04 11.77 7.16
CA LYS A 63 -7.46 13.03 7.79
C LYS A 63 -7.19 13.11 9.28
N ASN A 64 -7.16 11.97 10.00
CA ASN A 64 -6.91 11.96 11.44
C ASN A 64 -5.43 11.81 11.82
N SER A 65 -4.53 12.44 11.06
CA SER A 65 -3.08 12.42 11.29
C SER A 65 -2.46 11.02 11.28
N SER A 66 -3.11 10.08 10.59
CA SER A 66 -2.58 8.75 10.31
C SER A 66 -2.19 8.65 8.83
N GLN A 67 -1.54 7.55 8.44
CA GLN A 67 -1.15 7.32 7.06
C GLN A 67 -1.30 5.84 6.71
N MET A 68 -1.55 5.57 5.44
CA MET A 68 -1.39 4.23 4.88
C MET A 68 -0.07 4.17 4.13
N VAL A 69 0.81 3.25 4.53
CA VAL A 69 2.08 2.96 3.85
C VAL A 69 1.84 1.82 2.87
N PHE A 70 2.28 2.01 1.63
CA PHE A 70 2.25 1.03 0.56
C PHE A 70 3.67 0.52 0.34
N ILE A 71 3.86 -0.79 0.48
CA ILE A 71 5.09 -1.50 0.14
C ILE A 71 4.77 -2.32 -1.10
N LEU A 72 5.40 -1.98 -2.22
CA LEU A 72 5.23 -2.65 -3.50
C LEU A 72 6.51 -3.43 -3.81
N PRO A 73 6.52 -4.77 -3.71
CA PRO A 73 7.66 -5.56 -4.13
C PRO A 73 7.96 -5.37 -5.61
N ASP A 74 9.24 -5.48 -5.97
CA ASP A 74 9.66 -5.49 -7.38
C ASP A 74 9.13 -6.74 -8.11
N GLU A 75 9.12 -6.69 -9.44
CA GLU A 75 8.69 -7.82 -10.25
C GLU A 75 9.47 -9.10 -9.91
N GLY A 76 8.75 -10.18 -9.64
CA GLY A 76 9.33 -11.47 -9.26
C GLY A 76 9.64 -11.63 -7.78
N VAL A 77 9.49 -10.58 -6.97
CA VAL A 77 9.58 -10.64 -5.50
C VAL A 77 8.20 -10.91 -4.91
N SER A 78 8.10 -11.92 -4.03
CA SER A 78 6.83 -12.21 -3.36
C SER A 78 6.62 -11.25 -2.19
N PRO A 79 5.42 -10.69 -1.99
CA PRO A 79 5.10 -9.94 -0.77
C PRO A 79 5.35 -10.76 0.51
N TYR A 80 5.26 -12.09 0.43
CA TYR A 80 5.53 -12.98 1.55
C TYR A 80 7.00 -13.06 1.93
N ASP A 81 7.93 -12.79 0.99
CA ASP A 81 9.37 -12.78 1.28
C ASP A 81 9.69 -11.61 2.22
N ILE A 82 9.07 -10.44 2.00
CA ILE A 82 9.18 -9.27 2.87
C ILE A 82 8.52 -9.53 4.23
N ILE A 83 7.29 -10.07 4.24
CA ILE A 83 6.52 -10.28 5.48
C ILE A 83 7.16 -11.35 6.38
N SER A 84 7.81 -12.36 5.79
CA SER A 84 8.37 -13.49 6.55
C SER A 84 9.72 -13.19 7.18
N ASP A 85 10.40 -12.13 6.74
CA ASP A 85 11.67 -11.65 7.31
C ASP A 85 11.39 -10.43 8.21
N PRO A 86 11.49 -10.57 9.54
CA PRO A 86 11.19 -9.47 10.46
C PRO A 86 12.11 -8.26 10.31
N GLU A 87 13.37 -8.46 9.91
CA GLU A 87 14.32 -7.36 9.73
C GLU A 87 13.96 -6.57 8.47
N LEU A 88 13.70 -7.27 7.37
CA LEU A 88 13.27 -6.67 6.10
C LEU A 88 11.91 -5.98 6.22
N LEU A 89 10.96 -6.56 6.98
CA LEU A 89 9.66 -5.95 7.23
C LEU A 89 9.80 -4.65 8.04
N ASP A 90 10.62 -4.65 9.09
CA ASP A 90 10.86 -3.45 9.90
C ASP A 90 11.56 -2.36 9.08
N GLU A 91 12.54 -2.74 8.25
CA GLU A 91 13.18 -1.84 7.29
C GLU A 91 12.17 -1.21 6.33
N ALA A 92 11.34 -2.03 5.67
CA ALA A 92 10.37 -1.55 4.70
C ALA A 92 9.32 -0.61 5.34
N LEU A 93 8.84 -0.93 6.55
CA LEU A 93 7.88 -0.10 7.29
C LEU A 93 8.45 1.24 7.74
N ASN A 94 9.74 1.27 8.08
CA ASN A 94 10.41 2.48 8.58
C ASN A 94 11.24 3.21 7.51
N SER A 95 11.31 2.68 6.29
CA SER A 95 12.13 3.18 5.17
C SER A 95 11.92 4.67 4.88
N LEU A 96 10.68 5.15 4.99
CA LEU A 96 10.33 6.58 4.81
C LEU A 96 10.93 7.53 5.85
N SER A 97 11.48 7.00 6.95
CA SER A 97 12.18 7.77 8.00
C SER A 97 13.71 7.68 7.90
N THR A 98 14.23 7.03 6.86
CA THR A 98 15.66 6.85 6.62
C THR A 98 16.21 7.88 5.63
N ASP A 99 17.53 7.90 5.48
CA ASP A 99 18.22 8.75 4.50
C ASP A 99 18.02 8.27 3.04
N GLU A 100 17.35 7.13 2.83
CA GLU A 100 17.03 6.59 1.50
C GLU A 100 15.78 7.24 0.87
N MET A 101 15.06 8.05 1.65
CA MET A 101 13.88 8.76 1.18
C MET A 101 14.25 9.77 0.08
N GLN A 102 13.53 9.67 -1.03
CA GLN A 102 13.65 10.52 -2.20
C GLN A 102 12.36 11.29 -2.44
N MET A 103 12.46 12.39 -3.18
CA MET A 103 11.33 13.20 -3.64
C MET A 103 11.26 13.14 -5.17
N GLY A 104 10.08 12.87 -5.72
CA GLY A 104 9.88 12.83 -7.17
C GLY A 104 8.42 12.72 -7.56
N GLU A 105 8.16 12.61 -8.86
CA GLU A 105 6.80 12.33 -9.33
C GLU A 105 6.40 10.89 -8.94
N VAL A 106 5.27 10.75 -8.26
CA VAL A 106 4.72 9.45 -7.86
C VAL A 106 3.31 9.30 -8.41
N ILE A 107 3.07 8.20 -9.12
CA ILE A 107 1.78 7.85 -9.70
C ILE A 107 1.20 6.69 -8.90
N PHE A 108 0.16 6.97 -8.12
CA PHE A 108 -0.57 5.93 -7.40
C PHE A 108 -1.63 5.31 -8.31
N LYS A 109 -1.55 3.97 -8.45
CA LYS A 109 -2.58 3.13 -9.04
C LYS A 109 -2.98 2.06 -8.03
N ILE A 110 -4.01 2.32 -7.23
CA ILE A 110 -4.36 1.48 -6.09
C ILE A 110 -5.67 0.75 -6.36
N PRO A 111 -5.71 -0.60 -6.30
CA PRO A 111 -6.95 -1.33 -6.47
C PRO A 111 -7.93 -0.99 -5.34
N LYS A 112 -9.21 -0.84 -5.67
CA LYS A 112 -10.26 -0.61 -4.68
C LYS A 112 -10.60 -1.93 -3.99
N LEU A 113 -10.15 -2.09 -2.76
CA LEU A 113 -10.31 -3.32 -1.98
C LEU A 113 -11.39 -3.17 -0.91
N THR A 114 -12.06 -4.27 -0.57
CA THR A 114 -12.97 -4.37 0.57
C THR A 114 -12.59 -5.61 1.37
N PHE A 115 -12.25 -5.43 2.65
CA PHE A 115 -11.83 -6.50 3.54
C PHE A 115 -12.83 -6.67 4.68
N LEU A 116 -13.27 -7.91 4.92
CA LEU A 116 -14.06 -8.30 6.07
C LEU A 116 -13.39 -9.53 6.67
N GLN A 117 -12.77 -9.39 7.85
CA GLN A 117 -12.17 -10.50 8.58
C GLN A 117 -12.91 -10.69 9.91
N VAL A 118 -13.47 -11.87 10.12
CA VAL A 118 -14.02 -12.29 11.41
C VAL A 118 -12.99 -13.20 12.06
N LEU A 119 -12.43 -12.77 13.19
CA LEU A 119 -11.52 -13.59 13.99
C LEU A 119 -12.38 -14.65 14.73
N SER A 120 -12.16 -15.93 14.41
CA SER A 120 -12.85 -17.09 15.01
C SER A 120 -12.05 -17.72 16.14
#